data_AF-A0A6L7CFV3-F1
#
_entry.id   AF-A0A6L7CFV3-F1
#
_cell.length_a   1.000
_cell.length_b   1.000
_cell.length_c   1.000
_cell.angle_alpha   90.00
_cell.angle_beta   90.00
_cell.angle_gamma   90.00
#
_symmetry.space_group_name_H-M   'P 1'
#
loop_
_entity.id
_entity.type
_entity.pdbx_description
1 polymer ?
#
loop_
_entity_poly.entity_id
_entity_poly.type
_entity_poly.pdbx_seq_one_letter_code
_entity_poly.pdbx_strand_id
1 'polypeptide(L)'
;INQWYNVTLTEGRNREVRRLWEAVGVQVSRLIRVRYGDIPLPKGLPRGGWTELDLAQTNYLRELVELPPETSSKVAVEKDRRRMKANQIRRAVKRHSQVSGGRRSGGRNNNG
;
A
#
# COMPACT_ATOMS: atom_id res chain seq x y z
N ILE A 1 23.55 -25.92 3.60
CA ILE A 1 22.29 -25.28 3.12
C ILE A 1 21.85 -24.26 4.16
N ASN A 2 21.46 -23.06 3.75
CA ASN A 2 20.89 -22.06 4.66
C ASN A 2 19.37 -22.23 4.75
N GLN A 3 18.79 -22.01 5.92
CA GLN A 3 17.35 -22.16 6.18
C GLN A 3 16.73 -20.84 6.66
N TRP A 4 15.44 -20.65 6.37
CA TRP A 4 14.67 -19.46 6.75
C TRP A 4 13.69 -19.81 7.87
N TYR A 5 13.60 -18.93 8.86
CA TYR A 5 12.69 -19.07 10.01
C TYR A 5 11.94 -17.76 10.25
N ASN A 6 10.65 -17.87 10.54
CA ASN A 6 9.84 -16.76 11.02
C ASN A 6 9.77 -16.84 12.55
N VAL A 7 10.21 -15.79 13.22
CA VAL A 7 10.22 -15.71 14.69
C VAL A 7 9.47 -14.47 15.15
N THR A 8 8.81 -14.57 16.30
CA THR A 8 8.10 -13.47 16.94
C THR A 8 8.64 -13.27 18.34
N LEU A 9 8.93 -12.01 18.70
CA LEU A 9 9.32 -11.60 20.05
C LEU A 9 8.38 -10.48 20.50
N THR A 10 8.05 -10.49 21.79
CA THR A 10 7.25 -9.45 22.44
C THR A 10 8.13 -8.42 23.15
N GLU A 11 9.38 -8.77 23.47
CA GLU A 11 10.41 -7.84 23.92
C GLU A 11 11.37 -7.45 22.77
N GLY A 12 12.25 -6.48 23.04
CA GLY A 12 13.14 -5.88 22.05
C GLY A 12 14.55 -5.64 22.60
N ARG A 13 15.13 -6.62 23.31
CA ARG A 13 16.46 -6.45 23.89
C ARG A 13 17.52 -6.35 22.78
N ASN A 14 18.64 -5.68 23.09
CA ASN A 14 19.69 -5.49 22.10
C ASN A 14 20.16 -6.85 21.53
N ARG A 15 20.10 -6.98 20.20
CA ARG A 15 20.49 -8.18 19.43
C ARG A 15 19.84 -9.50 19.90
N GLU A 16 18.65 -9.44 20.49
CA GLU A 16 18.02 -10.61 21.13
C GLU A 16 17.88 -11.82 20.21
N VAL A 17 17.35 -11.64 19.00
CA VAL A 17 17.23 -12.73 18.00
C VAL A 17 18.59 -13.39 17.73
N ARG A 18 19.66 -12.59 17.54
CA ARG A 18 20.99 -13.13 17.27
C ARG A 18 21.54 -13.90 18.46
N ARG A 19 21.39 -13.35 19.67
CA ARG A 19 21.82 -13.99 20.91
C ARG A 19 21.09 -15.31 21.17
N LEU A 20 19.78 -15.38 20.89
CA LEU A 20 19.00 -16.61 21.03
C LEU A 20 19.50 -17.72 20.09
N TRP A 21 19.77 -17.40 18.82
CA TRP A 21 20.33 -18.37 17.87
C TRP A 21 21.77 -18.77 18.21
N GLU A 22 22.61 -17.80 18.60
CA GLU A 22 24.00 -18.05 19.01
C GLU A 22 24.05 -18.97 20.25
N ALA A 23 23.11 -18.82 21.18
CA ALA A 23 23.00 -19.68 22.37
C ALA A 23 22.71 -21.15 22.05
N VAL A 24 22.09 -21.44 20.89
CA VAL A 24 21.87 -22.81 20.39
C VAL A 24 22.91 -23.23 19.33
N GLY A 25 24.00 -22.47 19.19
CA GLY A 25 25.11 -22.80 18.28
C GLY A 25 24.86 -22.46 16.81
N VAL A 26 23.85 -21.63 16.50
CA VAL A 26 23.48 -21.26 15.13
C VAL A 26 23.82 -19.81 14.84
N GLN A 27 24.48 -19.56 13.71
CA GLN A 27 24.85 -18.21 13.26
C GLN A 27 23.76 -17.59 12.38
N VAL A 28 23.43 -16.31 12.63
CA VAL A 28 22.42 -15.57 11.85
C VAL A 28 23.07 -14.81 10.69
N SER A 29 22.90 -15.32 9.47
CA SER A 29 23.40 -14.67 8.25
C SER A 29 22.56 -13.46 7.82
N ARG A 30 21.23 -13.56 7.91
CA ARG A 30 20.28 -12.51 7.54
C ARG A 30 19.19 -12.37 8.60
N LEU A 31 18.85 -11.14 8.95
CA LEU A 31 17.76 -10.81 9.86
C LEU A 31 16.97 -9.66 9.24
N ILE A 32 15.68 -9.89 9.02
CA ILE A 32 14.76 -8.90 8.45
C ILE A 32 13.53 -8.86 9.35
N ARG A 33 13.18 -7.68 9.86
CA ARG A 33 11.91 -7.48 10.55
C ARG A 33 10.81 -7.32 9.50
N VAL A 34 9.94 -8.32 9.40
CA VAL A 34 8.88 -8.37 8.38
C VAL A 34 7.52 -7.84 8.86
N ARG A 35 7.36 -7.65 10.17
CA ARG A 35 6.11 -7.16 10.79
C ARG A 35 6.39 -6.49 12.14
N TYR A 36 5.54 -5.56 12.55
CA TYR A 36 5.46 -5.02 13.90
C TYR A 36 3.99 -4.92 14.32
N GLY A 37 3.59 -5.55 15.43
CA GLY A 37 2.16 -5.76 15.73
C GLY A 37 1.45 -6.45 14.57
N ASP A 38 0.29 -5.92 14.16
CA ASP A 38 -0.44 -6.37 12.96
C ASP A 38 -0.12 -5.54 11.70
N ILE A 39 0.98 -4.78 11.71
CA ILE A 39 1.43 -4.00 10.55
C ILE A 39 2.56 -4.75 9.82
N PRO A 40 2.28 -5.37 8.66
CA PRO A 40 3.29 -6.04 7.86
C PRO A 40 4.14 -5.03 7.08
N LEU A 41 5.37 -5.42 6.73
CA LEU A 41 6.20 -4.68 5.80
C LEU A 41 5.54 -4.69 4.40
N PRO A 42 5.18 -3.53 3.81
CA PRO A 42 4.51 -3.51 2.52
C PRO A 42 5.42 -4.05 1.41
N LYS A 43 4.91 -5.03 0.63
CA LYS A 43 5.68 -5.72 -0.43
C LYS A 43 6.22 -4.77 -1.51
N GLY A 44 5.56 -3.63 -1.73
CA GLY A 44 5.94 -2.63 -2.73
C GLY A 44 6.88 -1.53 -2.22
N LEU A 45 7.27 -1.55 -0.94
CA LEU A 45 8.11 -0.51 -0.37
C LEU A 45 9.59 -0.77 -0.73
N PRO A 46 10.28 0.14 -1.44
CA PRO A 46 11.69 -0.03 -1.74
C PRO A 46 12.52 0.03 -0.45
N ARG A 47 13.67 -0.66 -0.45
CA ARG A 47 14.59 -0.65 0.70
C ARG A 47 15.03 0.78 1.00
N GLY A 48 14.85 1.23 2.25
CA GLY A 48 15.15 2.59 2.68
C GLY A 48 14.04 3.61 2.40
N GLY A 49 12.98 3.21 1.69
CA GLY A 49 11.78 4.02 1.55
C GLY A 49 10.90 3.97 2.79
N TRP A 50 9.99 4.93 2.90
CA TRP A 50 8.96 5.00 3.93
C TRP A 50 7.58 5.21 3.29
N THR A 51 6.53 4.87 4.02
CA THR A 51 5.15 5.15 3.64
C THR A 51 4.38 5.50 4.90
N GLU A 52 3.47 6.47 4.80
CA GLU A 52 2.64 6.89 5.92
C GLU A 52 1.45 5.93 6.08
N LEU A 53 1.11 5.59 7.33
CA LEU A 53 -0.02 4.70 7.65
C LEU A 53 -1.34 5.43 7.45
N ASP A 54 -2.38 4.71 7.03
CA ASP A 54 -3.72 5.28 7.00
C ASP A 54 -4.32 5.45 8.41
N LEU A 55 -5.46 6.12 8.50
CA LEU A 55 -6.10 6.42 9.79
C LEU A 55 -6.50 5.16 10.56
N ALA A 56 -6.94 4.10 9.86
CA ALA A 56 -7.35 2.85 10.50
C ALA A 56 -6.15 2.13 11.12
N GLN A 57 -5.05 2.02 10.38
CA GLN A 57 -3.79 1.45 10.86
C GLN A 57 -3.18 2.27 12.00
N THR A 58 -3.31 3.60 11.93
CA THR A 58 -2.87 4.50 13.00
C THR A 58 -3.67 4.26 14.28
N ASN A 59 -5.00 4.17 14.17
CA ASN A 59 -5.86 3.93 15.33
C ASN A 59 -5.66 2.55 15.94
N TYR A 60 -5.39 1.52 15.12
CA TYR A 60 -5.00 0.20 15.62
C TYR A 60 -3.76 0.28 16.54
N LEU A 61 -2.70 1.00 16.13
CA LEU A 61 -1.51 1.13 16.97
C LEU A 61 -1.78 1.90 18.26
N ARG A 62 -2.69 2.88 18.23
CA ARG A 62 -3.07 3.66 19.40
C ARG A 62 -3.85 2.83 20.40
N GLU A 63 -4.82 2.06 19.91
CA GLU A 63 -5.60 1.13 20.74
C GLU A 63 -4.70 0.10 21.44
N LEU A 64 -3.70 -0.42 20.73
CA LEU A 64 -2.74 -1.40 21.29
C LEU A 64 -1.97 -0.87 22.52
N VAL A 65 -1.86 0.44 22.66
CA VAL A 65 -1.22 1.11 23.81
C VAL A 65 -2.20 1.96 24.61
N GLU A 66 -3.50 1.62 24.54
CA GLU A 66 -4.58 2.24 25.32
C GLU A 66 -4.75 3.76 25.08
N LEU A 67 -4.38 4.25 23.89
CA LEU A 67 -4.58 5.63 23.49
C LEU A 67 -5.92 5.82 22.75
N PRO A 68 -6.61 6.96 22.94
CA PRO A 68 -7.87 7.23 22.25
C PRO A 68 -7.67 7.33 20.73
N PRO A 69 -8.63 6.93 19.89
CA PRO A 69 -8.49 6.98 18.44
C PRO A 69 -8.45 8.43 17.92
N GLU A 70 -7.72 8.64 16.83
CA GLU A 70 -7.71 9.88 16.06
C GLU A 70 -8.87 9.91 15.06
N THR A 71 -9.39 11.10 14.79
CA THR A 71 -10.48 11.33 13.83
C THR A 71 -10.01 11.94 12.52
N SER A 72 -8.77 12.43 12.46
CA SER A 72 -8.22 13.10 11.28
C SER A 72 -6.92 12.44 10.80
N SER A 73 -6.80 12.27 9.47
CA SER A 73 -5.61 11.73 8.82
C SER A 73 -4.66 12.86 8.44
N LYS A 74 -3.36 12.69 8.75
CA LYS A 74 -2.29 13.59 8.27
C LYS A 74 -1.81 13.24 6.85
N VAL A 75 -2.16 12.05 6.37
CA VAL A 75 -1.88 11.63 4.99
C VAL A 75 -2.70 12.46 4.02
N ALA A 76 -2.03 13.29 3.22
CA ALA A 76 -2.67 13.97 2.11
C ALA A 76 -3.27 12.94 1.14
N VAL A 77 -4.50 13.17 0.69
CA VAL A 77 -5.33 12.23 -0.08
C VAL A 77 -4.83 12.04 -1.53
N GLU A 78 -3.58 11.61 -1.70
CA GLU A 78 -2.93 11.40 -3.01
C GLU A 78 -3.66 10.31 -3.83
N LYS A 79 -4.33 9.37 -3.13
CA LYS A 79 -5.20 8.34 -3.74
C LYS A 79 -6.46 8.93 -4.40
N ASP A 80 -7.08 9.96 -3.83
CA ASP A 80 -8.26 10.59 -4.44
C ASP A 80 -7.89 11.36 -5.70
N ARG A 81 -6.71 12.01 -5.71
CA ARG A 81 -6.24 12.73 -6.90
C ARG A 81 -6.03 11.80 -8.09
N ARG A 82 -5.47 10.59 -7.87
CA ARG A 82 -5.34 9.56 -8.93
C ARG A 82 -6.69 9.05 -9.41
N ARG A 83 -7.65 8.79 -8.51
CA ARG A 83 -9.00 8.31 -8.85
C ARG A 83 -9.81 9.35 -9.61
N MET A 84 -9.73 10.63 -9.21
CA MET A 84 -10.37 11.74 -9.91
C MET A 84 -9.78 11.95 -11.30
N LYS A 85 -8.44 11.89 -11.45
CA LYS A 85 -7.78 12.01 -12.75
C LYS A 85 -8.18 10.88 -13.71
N ALA A 86 -8.25 9.63 -13.23
CA ALA A 86 -8.71 8.49 -14.02
C ALA A 86 -10.18 8.63 -14.46
N ASN A 87 -11.06 9.10 -13.57
CA ASN A 87 -12.48 9.33 -13.88
C ASN A 87 -12.68 10.49 -14.86
N GLN A 88 -11.89 11.55 -14.76
CA GLN A 88 -11.90 12.67 -15.70
C GLN A 88 -11.46 12.23 -17.10
N ILE A 89 -10.40 11.42 -17.20
CA ILE A 89 -9.93 10.84 -18.47
C ILE A 89 -11.03 9.96 -19.08
N ARG A 90 -11.64 9.04 -18.30
CA ARG A 90 -12.75 8.21 -18.79
C ARG A 90 -13.94 9.02 -19.30
N ARG A 91 -14.31 10.09 -18.59
CA ARG A 91 -15.40 11.01 -19.01
C ARG A 91 -15.05 11.75 -20.31
N ALA A 92 -13.81 12.21 -20.46
CA ALA A 92 -13.34 12.88 -21.67
C ALA A 92 -13.33 11.94 -22.88
N VAL A 93 -12.83 10.71 -22.72
CA VAL A 93 -12.84 9.67 -23.77
C VAL A 93 -14.26 9.31 -24.20
N LYS A 94 -15.18 9.11 -23.24
CA LYS A 94 -16.59 8.83 -23.53
C LYS A 94 -17.27 9.97 -24.31
N ARG A 95 -16.98 11.23 -23.95
CA ARG A 95 -17.51 12.39 -24.67
C ARG A 95 -17.00 12.44 -26.11
N HIS A 96 -15.72 12.13 -26.33
CA HIS A 96 -15.14 12.14 -27.67
C HIS A 96 -15.69 11.01 -28.56
N SER A 97 -15.97 9.82 -28.00
CA SER A 97 -16.56 8.72 -28.76
C SER A 97 -18.01 8.97 -29.18
N GLN A 98 -18.78 9.75 -28.42
CA GLN A 98 -20.15 10.12 -28.78
C GLN A 98 -20.18 11.18 -29.91
N VAL A 99 -19.21 12.10 -29.94
CA VAL A 99 -19.12 13.13 -30.99
C VAL A 99 -18.64 12.55 -32.33
N SER A 100 -17.77 11.54 -32.32
CA SER A 100 -17.31 10.87 -33.55
C SER A 100 -18.33 9.90 -34.14
N GLY A 101 -19.23 9.33 -33.33
CA GLY A 101 -20.30 8.43 -33.78
C GLY A 101 -21.46 9.12 -34.51
N GLY A 102 -21.68 10.43 -34.28
CA GLY A 102 -22.78 11.20 -34.87
C GLY A 102 -22.57 11.69 -36.31
N ARG A 103 -21.34 11.59 -36.86
CA ARG A 103 -21.01 12.12 -38.20
C ARG A 103 -21.09 11.11 -39.35
N ARG A 104 -21.55 9.87 -39.11
CA ARG A 104 -21.60 8.81 -40.14
C ARG A 104 -23.00 8.35 -40.58
N SER A 105 -24.09 8.95 -40.08
CA SER A 105 -25.44 8.66 -40.57
C SER A 105 -26.07 9.91 -41.17
N GLY A 106 -25.87 10.07 -42.47
CA GLY A 106 -26.38 11.18 -43.29
C GLY A 106 -26.24 10.86 -44.77
N GLY A 107 -26.61 9.64 -45.18
CA GLY A 107 -26.81 9.32 -46.58
C GLY A 107 -28.09 9.99 -47.07
N ARG A 108 -28.00 10.77 -48.15
CA ARG A 108 -29.18 11.25 -48.88
C ARG A 108 -28.95 11.07 -50.38
N ASN A 109 -29.77 10.19 -50.94
CA ASN A 109 -30.00 9.93 -52.36
C ASN A 109 -30.04 11.23 -53.19
N ASN A 110 -29.64 11.15 -54.46
CA ASN A 110 -30.42 11.80 -55.51
C ASN A 110 -30.27 11.06 -56.86
N ASN A 111 -31.45 10.77 -57.41
CA ASN A 111 -31.73 10.30 -58.76
C ASN A 111 -31.70 11.52 -59.71
N GLY A 112 -31.27 11.33 -60.96
CA GLY A 112 -31.31 12.35 -62.02
C GLY A 112 -30.49 11.92 -63.22
#